data_AF-A0A0D3BK26-F1
#
_entry.id   AF-A0A0D3BK26-F1
#
_cell.length_a   1.000
_cell.length_b   1.000
_cell.length_c   1.000
_cell.angle_alpha   90.00
_cell.angle_beta   90.00
_cell.angle_gamma   90.00
#
_symmetry.space_group_name_H-M   'P 1'
#
loop_
_entity.id
_entity.type
_entity.pdbx_description
1 polymer ?
#
loop_
_entity_poly.entity_id
_entity_poly.type
_entity_poly.pdbx_seq_one_letter_code
_entity_poly.pdbx_strand_id
1 'polypeptide(L)'
;MATSGTYGITIHEGEWDSHGAIKTWNYTCDGKQVYKERRELDDEQKMVTFRGLEGHVMEQFRVFDIVAEFTPKSEDSCVCKSTMIWETRNDEFPERGSYMKLFTSMFYDMEDQVLEA
;
A
#
# COMPACT_ATOMS: atom_id res chain seq x y z
N MET A 1 3.27 7.92 -20.59
CA MET A 1 4.42 8.63 -20.00
C MET A 1 4.20 8.68 -18.50
N ALA A 2 4.73 7.72 -17.76
CA ALA A 2 4.72 7.75 -16.29
C ALA A 2 5.90 8.62 -15.85
N THR A 3 5.63 9.66 -15.06
CA THR A 3 6.68 10.49 -14.47
C THR A 3 7.39 9.66 -13.39
N SER A 4 8.64 9.27 -13.65
CA SER A 4 9.51 8.57 -12.71
C SER A 4 9.74 9.40 -11.44
N GLY A 5 8.92 9.14 -10.40
CA GLY A 5 9.43 9.16 -9.04
C GLY A 5 10.28 7.92 -8.84
N THR A 6 11.42 8.04 -8.17
CA THR A 6 12.21 6.87 -7.75
C THR A 6 11.48 6.22 -6.59
N TYR A 7 10.54 5.33 -6.89
CA TYR A 7 9.92 4.47 -5.90
C TYR A 7 10.87 3.30 -5.65
N GLY A 8 11.22 3.08 -4.39
CA GLY A 8 12.12 2.01 -4.00
C GLY A 8 11.54 1.28 -2.82
N ILE A 9 11.56 -0.04 -2.87
CA ILE A 9 11.07 -0.83 -1.75
C ILE A 9 12.23 -1.57 -1.10
N THR A 10 12.20 -1.60 0.23
CA THR A 10 13.14 -2.37 1.05
C THR A 10 12.36 -3.41 1.82
N ILE A 11 12.69 -4.68 1.62
CA ILE A 11 12.14 -5.80 2.40
C ILE A 11 12.99 -5.95 3.66
N HIS A 12 12.34 -6.04 4.82
CA HIS A 12 13.00 -6.22 6.12
C HIS A 12 12.82 -7.64 6.64
N GLU A 13 11.64 -8.22 6.46
CA GLU A 13 11.28 -9.56 6.92
C GLU A 13 10.36 -10.25 5.91
N GLY A 14 10.56 -11.55 5.71
CA GLY A 14 9.77 -12.37 4.79
C GLY A 14 10.12 -12.16 3.31
N GLU A 15 9.40 -12.88 2.46
CA GLU A 15 9.42 -12.64 1.01
C GLU A 15 8.43 -11.53 0.66
N TRP A 16 8.71 -10.83 -0.44
CA TRP A 16 7.95 -9.66 -0.87
C TRP A 16 6.42 -9.78 -0.76
N ASP A 17 5.85 -10.86 -1.26
CA ASP A 17 4.42 -11.17 -1.41
C ASP A 17 3.83 -12.01 -0.27
N SER A 18 4.66 -12.50 0.65
CA SER A 18 4.24 -13.43 1.70
C SER A 18 3.41 -12.77 2.80
N HIS A 19 2.54 -13.57 3.44
CA HIS A 19 1.86 -13.17 4.67
C HIS A 19 2.89 -12.89 5.77
N GLY A 20 2.72 -11.78 6.48
CA GLY A 20 3.61 -11.33 7.55
C GLY A 20 4.82 -10.52 7.07
N ALA A 21 5.05 -10.41 5.76
CA ALA A 21 6.17 -9.68 5.20
C ALA A 21 6.17 -8.22 5.69
N ILE A 22 7.36 -7.71 6.04
CA ILE A 22 7.54 -6.32 6.45
C ILE A 22 8.40 -5.62 5.41
N LYS A 23 7.85 -4.55 4.82
CA LYS A 23 8.57 -3.77 3.82
C LYS A 23 8.34 -2.27 3.97
N THR A 24 9.26 -1.51 3.40
CA THR A 24 9.25 -0.06 3.41
C THR A 24 9.18 0.48 2.00
N TRP A 25 8.11 1.20 1.73
CA TRP A 25 7.88 1.98 0.53
C TRP A 25 8.57 3.33 0.68
N ASN A 26 9.59 3.57 -0.15
CA ASN A 26 10.20 4.89 -0.30
C ASN A 26 9.51 5.55 -1.49
N TYR A 27 8.75 6.62 -1.25
CA TYR A 27 8.06 7.36 -2.28
C TYR A 27 8.41 8.85 -2.19
N THR A 28 8.37 9.55 -3.32
CA THR A 28 8.59 10.99 -3.35
C THR A 28 7.27 11.73 -3.49
N CYS A 29 6.73 12.26 -2.39
CA CYS A 29 5.70 13.31 -2.42
C CYS A 29 6.15 14.46 -1.53
N ASP A 30 6.49 15.59 -2.14
CA ASP A 30 6.99 16.80 -1.45
C ASP A 30 8.27 16.60 -0.60
N GLY A 31 9.03 15.54 -0.88
CA GLY A 31 10.22 15.12 -0.14
C GLY A 31 10.43 13.61 -0.22
N LYS A 32 11.42 13.08 0.51
CA LYS A 32 11.57 11.62 0.69
C LYS A 32 10.60 11.16 1.77
N GLN A 33 9.56 10.45 1.35
CA GLN A 33 8.54 9.91 2.24
C GLN A 33 8.67 8.40 2.35
N VAL A 34 8.34 7.89 3.53
CA VAL A 34 8.53 6.51 3.91
C VAL A 34 7.23 5.97 4.48
N TYR A 35 6.81 4.81 4.03
CA TYR A 35 5.72 4.05 4.62
C TYR A 35 6.18 2.62 4.83
N LYS A 36 6.32 2.21 6.09
CA LYS A 36 6.66 0.84 6.46
C LYS A 36 5.39 0.11 6.83
N GLU A 37 5.20 -1.06 6.27
CA GLU A 37 3.98 -1.84 6.44
C GLU A 37 4.25 -3.32 6.68
N ARG A 38 3.25 -3.98 7.27
CA ARG A 38 3.15 -5.44 7.34
C ARG A 38 2.01 -5.92 6.45
N ARG A 39 2.30 -6.91 5.62
CA ARG A 39 1.31 -7.57 4.75
C ARG A 39 0.56 -8.65 5.52
N GLU A 40 -0.75 -8.63 5.45
CA GLU A 40 -1.64 -9.67 5.98
C GLU A 40 -2.50 -10.21 4.82
N LEU A 41 -2.32 -11.49 4.48
CA LEU A 41 -3.14 -12.20 3.51
C LEU A 41 -4.29 -12.93 4.19
N ASP A 42 -5.47 -12.87 3.59
CA ASP A 42 -6.65 -13.68 3.89
C ASP A 42 -7.11 -14.35 2.59
N ASP A 43 -6.64 -15.59 2.38
CA ASP A 43 -6.91 -16.35 1.15
C ASP A 43 -8.39 -16.76 1.04
N GLU A 44 -9.07 -16.96 2.17
CA GLU A 44 -10.50 -17.32 2.19
C GLU A 44 -11.36 -16.19 1.67
N GLN A 45 -11.04 -14.95 2.08
CA GLN A 45 -11.75 -13.74 1.63
C GLN A 45 -11.13 -13.11 0.38
N LYS A 46 -10.00 -13.64 -0.10
CA LYS A 46 -9.21 -13.06 -1.21
C LYS A 46 -8.86 -11.60 -0.94
N MET A 47 -8.36 -11.35 0.26
CA MET A 47 -7.99 -10.02 0.72
C MET A 47 -6.51 -9.93 1.06
N VAL A 48 -5.94 -8.76 0.82
CA VAL A 48 -4.65 -8.35 1.36
C VAL A 48 -4.82 -7.06 2.14
N THR A 49 -4.29 -7.03 3.36
CA THR A 49 -4.20 -5.82 4.17
C THR A 49 -2.75 -5.39 4.28
N PHE A 50 -2.50 -4.12 3.99
CA PHE A 50 -1.22 -3.45 4.19
C PHE A 50 -1.30 -2.63 5.46
N ARG A 51 -0.81 -3.17 6.58
CA ARG A 51 -0.90 -2.54 7.90
C ARG A 51 0.22 -1.53 8.11
N GLY A 52 -0.12 -0.28 8.36
CA GLY A 52 0.87 0.76 8.63
C GLY A 52 1.61 0.51 9.95
N LEU A 53 2.95 0.51 9.91
CA LEU A 53 3.80 0.33 11.09
C LEU A 53 4.54 1.63 11.46
N GLU A 54 5.29 2.19 10.50
CA GLU A 54 6.17 3.33 10.72
C GLU A 54 6.29 4.19 9.45
N GLY A 55 6.98 5.31 9.59
CA GLY A 55 7.26 6.25 8.51
C GLY A 55 6.39 7.50 8.58
N HIS A 56 6.63 8.42 7.66
CA HIS A 56 6.02 9.75 7.68
C HIS A 56 4.49 9.73 7.68
N VAL A 57 3.87 8.77 6.99
CA VAL A 57 2.41 8.58 7.04
C VAL A 57 1.94 8.31 8.47
N MET A 58 2.67 7.45 9.19
CA MET A 58 2.34 7.06 10.56
C MET A 58 2.67 8.15 11.59
N GLU A 59 3.39 9.21 11.22
CA GLU A 59 3.54 10.41 12.08
C GLU A 59 2.24 11.22 12.18
N GLN A 60 1.34 11.06 11.20
CA GLN A 60 0.08 11.80 11.12
C GLN A 60 -1.11 10.91 11.51
N PHE A 61 -1.00 9.61 11.28
CA PHE A 61 -2.04 8.64 11.56
C PHE A 61 -1.64 7.64 12.67
N ARG A 62 -2.60 7.32 13.55
CA ARG A 62 -2.51 6.21 14.49
C ARG A 62 -2.74 4.89 13.78
N VAL A 63 -3.70 4.88 12.87
CA VAL A 63 -4.05 3.76 11.99
C VAL A 63 -3.96 4.27 10.56
N PHE A 64 -3.27 3.55 9.70
CA PHE A 64 -3.31 3.77 8.26
C PHE A 64 -3.15 2.41 7.59
N ASP A 65 -4.27 1.82 7.21
CA ASP A 65 -4.33 0.51 6.60
C ASP A 65 -4.96 0.61 5.21
N ILE A 66 -4.46 -0.20 4.29
CA ILE A 66 -5.08 -0.37 2.98
C ILE A 66 -5.53 -1.81 2.87
N VAL A 67 -6.82 -2.03 2.61
CA VAL A 67 -7.41 -3.35 2.40
C VAL A 67 -7.79 -3.45 0.94
N ALA A 68 -7.20 -4.41 0.22
CA ALA A 68 -7.55 -4.73 -1.16
C ALA A 68 -8.27 -6.08 -1.19
N GLU A 69 -9.49 -6.08 -1.71
CA GLU A 69 -10.36 -7.25 -1.87
C GLU A 69 -10.50 -7.57 -3.36
N PHE A 70 -10.21 -8.82 -3.73
CA PHE A 70 -10.20 -9.25 -5.12
C PHE A 70 -11.43 -10.09 -5.46
N THR A 71 -12.26 -9.59 -6.38
CA THR A 71 -13.41 -10.31 -6.92
C THR A 71 -13.12 -10.75 -8.36
N PRO A 72 -12.95 -12.06 -8.63
CA PRO A 72 -12.80 -12.57 -9.99
C PRO A 72 -14.02 -12.20 -10.86
N LYS A 73 -13.78 -11.86 -12.12
CA LYS A 73 -14.81 -11.61 -13.13
C LYS A 73 -14.78 -12.63 -14.27
N SER A 74 -13.61 -13.15 -14.59
CA SER A 74 -13.38 -14.26 -15.52
C SER A 74 -12.12 -15.02 -15.11
N GLU A 75 -11.67 -15.98 -15.92
CA GLU A 75 -10.39 -16.68 -15.73
C GLU A 75 -9.22 -15.70 -15.70
N ASP A 76 -9.18 -14.74 -16.63
CA ASP A 76 -8.07 -13.79 -16.78
C ASP A 76 -8.36 -12.37 -16.24
N SER A 77 -9.43 -12.17 -15.46
CA SER A 77 -9.75 -10.82 -14.96
C SER A 77 -10.34 -10.81 -13.55
N CYS A 78 -10.00 -9.77 -12.80
CA CYS A 78 -10.57 -9.49 -11.50
C CYS A 78 -10.88 -8.00 -11.35
N VAL A 79 -11.74 -7.68 -10.38
CA VAL A 79 -11.93 -6.33 -9.87
C VAL A 79 -11.33 -6.28 -8.47
N CYS A 80 -10.40 -5.35 -8.27
CA CYS A 80 -9.89 -5.02 -6.95
C CYS A 80 -10.70 -3.86 -6.36
N LYS A 81 -11.35 -4.10 -5.23
CA LYS A 81 -11.93 -3.05 -4.39
C LYS A 81 -10.91 -2.71 -3.31
N SER A 82 -10.45 -1.47 -3.29
CA SER A 82 -9.53 -1.01 -2.25
C SER A 82 -10.19 -0.04 -1.29
N THR A 83 -9.95 -0.25 0.00
CA THR A 83 -10.48 0.53 1.11
C THR A 83 -9.31 1.03 1.95
N MET A 84 -9.23 2.34 2.16
CA MET A 84 -8.29 2.94 3.09
C MET A 84 -8.99 3.14 4.43
N ILE A 85 -8.36 2.68 5.50
CA ILE A 85 -8.83 2.82 6.89
C ILE A 85 -7.81 3.69 7.60
N TRP A 86 -8.25 4.80 8.20
CA TRP A 86 -7.34 5.69 8.89
C TRP A 86 -7.92 6.27 10.18
N GLU A 87 -7.04 6.56 11.12
CA GLU A 87 -7.33 7.31 12.35
C GLU A 87 -6.23 8.37 12.49
N THR A 88 -6.59 9.66 12.51
CA THR A 88 -5.60 10.74 12.67
C THR A 88 -5.09 10.79 14.11
N ARG A 89 -3.86 11.28 14.31
CA ARG A 89 -3.32 11.50 15.67
C ARG A 89 -3.93 12.73 16.35
N ASN A 90 -4.31 13.73 15.56
CA ASN A 90 -4.87 15.02 15.94
C ASN A 90 -6.11 15.35 15.07
N ASP A 91 -6.85 16.41 15.40
CA ASP A 91 -7.99 16.88 14.60
C ASP A 91 -7.60 17.52 13.25
N GLU A 92 -6.29 17.70 13.01
CA GLU A 92 -5.77 18.20 11.74
C GLU A 92 -5.76 17.08 10.69
N PHE A 93 -6.58 17.25 9.66
CA PHE A 93 -6.60 16.35 8.52
C PHE A 93 -5.53 16.77 7.51
N PRO A 94 -4.55 15.92 7.21
CA PRO A 94 -3.50 16.28 6.27
C PRO A 94 -4.02 16.33 4.83
N GLU A 95 -3.34 17.07 3.98
CA GLU A 95 -3.83 17.34 2.62
C GLU A 95 -4.06 16.03 1.84
N ARG A 96 -5.30 15.80 1.41
CA ARG A 96 -5.78 14.54 0.78
C ARG A 96 -4.94 14.11 -0.43
N GLY A 97 -4.35 15.06 -1.15
CA GLY A 97 -3.65 14.80 -2.41
C GLY A 97 -2.37 13.96 -2.27
N SER A 98 -1.66 14.06 -1.15
CA SER A 98 -0.38 13.34 -0.94
C SER A 98 -0.59 11.84 -0.76
N TYR A 99 -1.63 11.45 0.00
CA TYR A 99 -1.96 10.04 0.28
C TYR A 99 -2.54 9.30 -0.91
N MET A 100 -3.30 10.00 -1.75
CA MET A 100 -3.82 9.41 -2.98
C MET A 100 -2.69 9.01 -3.94
N LYS A 101 -1.57 9.74 -3.97
CA LYS A 101 -0.40 9.35 -4.78
C LYS A 101 0.26 8.08 -4.27
N LEU A 102 0.46 7.98 -2.94
CA LEU A 102 0.98 6.76 -2.30
C LEU A 102 0.09 5.56 -2.59
N PHE A 103 -1.22 5.75 -2.47
CA PHE A 103 -2.20 4.71 -2.76
C PHE A 103 -2.10 4.25 -4.21
N THR A 104 -2.14 5.17 -5.18
CA THR A 104 -2.04 4.83 -6.60
C THR A 104 -0.71 4.13 -6.94
N SER A 105 0.41 4.53 -6.32
CA SER A 105 1.69 3.84 -6.56
C SER A 105 1.69 2.40 -6.08
N MET A 106 1.05 2.10 -4.93
CA MET A 106 0.92 0.71 -4.48
C MET A 106 0.09 -0.14 -5.45
N PHE A 107 -0.92 0.44 -6.09
CA PHE A 107 -1.71 -0.28 -7.11
C PHE A 107 -0.93 -0.57 -8.38
N TYR A 108 -0.14 0.38 -8.87
CA TYR A 108 0.74 0.11 -10.01
C TYR A 108 1.76 -0.99 -9.71
N ASP A 109 2.37 -0.98 -8.53
CA ASP A 109 3.34 -2.02 -8.16
C ASP A 109 2.68 -3.39 -7.92
N MET A 110 1.41 -3.43 -7.52
CA MET A 110 0.61 -4.66 -7.48
C MET A 110 0.27 -5.16 -8.89
N GLU A 111 -0.11 -4.25 -9.80
CA GLU A 111 -0.45 -4.58 -11.19
C GLU A 111 0.78 -5.12 -11.94
N ASP A 112 1.92 -4.44 -11.86
CA ASP A 112 3.19 -4.88 -12.49
C ASP A 112 3.56 -6.30 -12.04
N GLN A 113 3.39 -6.63 -10.76
CA GLN A 113 3.67 -7.99 -10.29
C GLN A 113 2.71 -9.04 -10.81
N VAL A 114 1.42 -8.71 -10.92
CA VAL A 114 0.43 -9.65 -11.49
C VAL A 114 0.74 -9.88 -12.97
N LEU A 115 1.27 -8.88 -13.68
CA LEU A 115 1.64 -9.00 -15.09
C LEU A 115 2.95 -9.74 -15.33
N GLU A 116 3.86 -9.76 -14.36
CA GLU A 116 5.16 -10.46 -14.43
C GLU A 116 5.11 -11.92 -13.91
N ALA A 117 3.99 -12.37 -13.36
CA ALA A 117 3.78 -13.73 -12.82
C ALA A 117 3.22 -14.70 -13.88
#